data_AF-A0A7Y5C5I9-F1
#
_entry.id   AF-A0A7Y5C5I9-F1
#
_cell.length_a   1.000
_cell.length_b   1.000
_cell.length_c   1.000
_cell.angle_alpha   90.00
_cell.angle_beta   90.00
_cell.angle_gamma   90.00
#
_symmetry.space_group_name_H-M   'P 1'
#
loop_
_entity.id
_entity.type
_entity.pdbx_description
1 polymer ?
#
loop_
_entity_poly.entity_id
_entity_poly.type
_entity_poly.pdbx_seq_one_letter_code
_entity_poly.pdbx_strand_id
1 'polypeptide(L)'
;MSDEQVKLTAASARIVALAILSSMCIMTGLGLAIAAGALPIGPPGMDPASGRQIGTIFLVVGISTIGLSHVMRTALDKRAATSANPAQARFRATIIGMALGETPATLALVNAILTHNVTITALLGAAAIITGLLHFPRARLVE
;
A
#
# COMPACT_ATOMS: atom_id res chain seq x y z
N MET A 1 -0.90 -20.76 23.64
CA MET A 1 0.07 -19.65 23.49
C MET A 1 0.09 -18.88 24.79
N SER A 2 1.25 -18.51 25.30
CA SER A 2 1.32 -17.61 26.47
C SER A 2 0.93 -16.19 26.06
N ASP A 3 0.41 -15.39 26.99
CA ASP A 3 0.07 -13.97 26.76
C ASP A 3 1.26 -13.16 26.23
N GLU A 4 2.47 -13.55 26.60
CA GLU A 4 3.72 -12.97 26.12
C GLU A 4 3.94 -13.21 24.62
N GLN A 5 3.62 -14.41 24.11
CA GLN A 5 3.70 -14.73 22.68
C GLN A 5 2.66 -13.96 21.85
N VAL A 6 1.47 -13.71 22.40
CA VAL A 6 0.43 -12.89 21.77
C VAL A 6 0.89 -11.44 21.66
N LYS A 7 1.44 -10.88 22.75
CA LYS A 7 2.00 -9.52 22.77
C LYS A 7 3.16 -9.34 21.80
N LEU A 8 4.09 -10.30 21.74
CA LEU A 8 5.19 -10.27 20.77
C LEU A 8 4.68 -10.29 19.33
N THR A 9 3.70 -11.13 19.02
CA THR A 9 3.14 -11.23 17.66
C THR A 9 2.45 -9.94 17.24
N ALA A 10 1.71 -9.30 18.16
CA ALA A 10 1.06 -8.01 17.91
C ALA A 10 2.07 -6.86 17.75
N ALA A 11 3.17 -6.86 18.52
CA ALA A 11 4.24 -5.87 18.38
C ALA A 11 4.94 -6.00 17.02
N SER A 12 5.30 -7.23 16.62
CA SER A 12 5.87 -7.52 15.30
C SER A 12 4.96 -7.11 14.16
N ALA A 13 3.64 -7.32 14.30
CA ALA A 13 2.64 -6.86 13.33
C ALA A 13 2.69 -5.35 13.09
N ARG A 14 2.81 -4.57 14.16
CA ARG A 14 2.89 -3.10 14.08
C ARG A 14 4.19 -2.64 13.46
N ILE A 15 5.32 -3.27 13.79
CA ILE A 15 6.63 -2.91 13.24
C ILE A 15 6.64 -3.14 11.72
N VAL A 16 6.17 -4.30 11.26
CA VAL A 16 6.12 -4.59 9.81
C VAL A 16 5.13 -3.66 9.11
N ALA A 17 3.96 -3.40 9.71
CA ALA A 17 2.99 -2.46 9.16
C ALA A 17 3.55 -1.03 9.03
N LEU A 18 4.32 -0.56 10.01
CA LEU A 18 5.00 0.74 9.97
C LEU A 18 6.08 0.78 8.89
N ALA A 19 6.83 -0.31 8.70
CA ALA A 19 7.84 -0.40 7.65
C ALA A 19 7.20 -0.30 6.26
N ILE A 20 6.08 -1.02 6.04
CA ILE A 20 5.33 -0.96 4.78
C ILE A 20 4.75 0.44 4.56
N LEU A 21 4.14 1.04 5.59
CA LEU A 21 3.59 2.40 5.48
C LEU A 21 4.68 3.44 5.18
N SER A 22 5.86 3.30 5.81
CA SER A 22 7.01 4.17 5.54
C SER A 22 7.50 4.01 4.10
N SER A 23 7.58 2.78 3.60
CA SER A 23 7.90 2.47 2.19
C SER A 23 6.93 3.15 1.23
N MET A 24 5.62 3.04 1.47
CA MET A 24 4.58 3.71 0.68
C MET A 24 4.78 5.23 0.63
N CYS A 25 5.04 5.85 1.79
CA CYS A 25 5.27 7.29 1.89
C CYS A 25 6.53 7.71 1.14
N ILE A 26 7.63 6.96 1.25
CA ILE A 26 8.89 7.24 0.56
C ILE A 26 8.70 7.13 -0.96
N MET A 27 8.09 6.05 -1.46
CA MET A 27 7.82 5.88 -2.89
C MET A 27 6.90 6.96 -3.44
N THR A 28 5.87 7.33 -2.69
CA THR A 28 4.95 8.42 -3.06
C THR A 28 5.68 9.75 -3.11
N GLY A 29 6.51 10.06 -2.10
CA GLY A 29 7.29 11.29 -2.04
C GLY A 29 8.31 11.38 -3.16
N LEU A 30 9.04 10.30 -3.43
CA LEU A 30 9.96 10.19 -4.56
C LEU A 30 9.23 10.37 -5.89
N GLY A 31 8.11 9.68 -6.08
CA GLY A 31 7.28 9.84 -7.27
C GLY A 31 6.85 11.30 -7.46
N LEU A 32 6.38 11.96 -6.39
CA LEU A 32 5.96 13.35 -6.49
C LEU A 32 7.12 14.30 -6.83
N ALA A 33 8.30 14.09 -6.23
CA ALA A 33 9.50 14.87 -6.54
C ALA A 33 9.96 14.70 -8.00
N ILE A 34 9.90 13.47 -8.53
CA ILE A 34 10.21 13.18 -9.94
C ILE A 34 9.18 13.83 -10.88
N ALA A 35 7.89 13.67 -10.57
CA ALA A 35 6.82 14.23 -11.40
C ALA A 35 6.84 15.76 -11.42
N ALA A 36 7.20 16.40 -10.31
CA ALA A 36 7.36 17.85 -10.21
C ALA A 36 8.66 18.37 -10.85
N GLY A 37 9.52 17.49 -11.35
CA GLY A 37 10.81 17.87 -11.96
C GLY A 37 11.90 18.25 -10.95
N ALA A 38 11.68 18.01 -9.65
CA ALA A 38 12.70 18.26 -8.62
C ALA A 38 13.85 17.23 -8.67
N LEU A 39 13.58 16.05 -9.24
CA LEU A 39 14.58 15.00 -9.50
C LEU A 39 14.59 14.67 -11.00
N PRO A 40 15.73 14.83 -11.71
CA PRO A 40 15.83 14.56 -13.15
C PRO A 40 15.97 13.05 -13.43
N ILE A 41 14.93 12.28 -13.10
CA ILE A 41 14.88 10.83 -13.26
C ILE A 41 13.78 10.47 -14.25
N GLY A 42 14.12 9.66 -15.25
CA GLY A 42 13.17 9.14 -16.25
C GLY A 42 13.64 9.39 -17.68
N PRO A 43 13.08 8.66 -18.67
CA PRO A 43 13.29 8.96 -20.08
C PRO A 43 12.74 10.35 -20.44
N PRO A 44 13.16 10.94 -21.58
CA PRO A 44 12.50 12.13 -22.11
C PRO A 44 10.99 11.88 -22.19
N GLY A 45 10.22 12.83 -21.66
CA GLY A 45 8.80 12.63 -21.36
C GLY A 45 8.00 12.06 -22.54
N MET A 46 7.11 11.11 -22.24
CA MET A 46 6.17 10.58 -23.22
C MET A 46 5.32 11.70 -23.82
N ASP A 47 4.80 11.46 -25.03
CA ASP A 47 3.83 12.37 -25.60
C ASP A 47 2.61 12.50 -24.66
N PRO A 48 1.97 13.68 -24.59
CA PRO A 48 0.92 13.94 -23.60
C PRO A 48 -0.29 13.00 -23.68
N ALA A 49 -0.59 12.46 -24.86
CA ALA A 49 -1.74 11.58 -25.06
C ALA A 49 -1.47 10.19 -24.48
N SER A 50 -0.33 9.58 -24.82
CA SER A 50 0.10 8.29 -24.27
C SER A 50 0.31 8.37 -22.76
N GLY A 51 0.93 9.46 -22.27
CA GLY A 51 1.15 9.68 -20.84
C GLY A 51 -0.16 9.76 -20.06
N ARG A 52 -1.20 10.42 -20.61
CA ARG A 52 -2.53 10.48 -19.99
C ARG A 52 -3.22 9.10 -19.98
N GLN A 53 -3.13 8.34 -21.07
CA GLN A 53 -3.73 7.00 -21.15
C GLN A 53 -3.09 6.05 -20.14
N ILE A 54 -1.76 5.95 -20.12
CA ILE A 54 -1.02 5.09 -19.18
C ILE A 54 -1.29 5.50 -17.75
N GLY A 55 -1.23 6.80 -17.45
CA GLY A 55 -1.54 7.28 -16.10
C GLY A 55 -2.97 6.95 -15.67
N THR A 56 -3.94 7.03 -16.59
CA THR A 56 -5.33 6.65 -16.30
C THR A 56 -5.45 5.15 -16.01
N ILE A 57 -4.76 4.31 -16.77
CA ILE A 57 -4.71 2.85 -16.53
C ILE A 57 -4.12 2.58 -15.14
N PHE A 58 -2.99 3.22 -14.81
CA PHE A 58 -2.39 3.08 -13.48
C PHE A 58 -3.33 3.54 -12.37
N LEU A 59 -4.05 4.65 -12.56
CA LEU A 59 -5.03 5.12 -11.60
C LEU A 59 -6.15 4.10 -11.37
N VAL A 60 -6.72 3.54 -12.45
CA VAL A 60 -7.77 2.52 -12.37
C VAL A 60 -7.27 1.27 -11.66
N VAL A 61 -6.08 0.78 -12.02
CA VAL A 61 -5.47 -0.40 -11.40
C VAL A 61 -5.17 -0.13 -9.93
N GLY A 62 -4.57 1.01 -9.60
CA GLY A 62 -4.25 1.41 -8.24
C GLY A 62 -5.50 1.55 -7.35
N ILE A 63 -6.58 2.15 -7.84
CA ILE A 63 -7.83 2.23 -7.06
C ILE A 63 -8.46 0.84 -6.90
N SER A 64 -8.41 0.00 -7.94
CA SER A 64 -8.95 -1.37 -7.89
C SER A 64 -8.21 -2.24 -6.87
N THR A 65 -6.89 -2.06 -6.71
CA THR A 65 -6.10 -2.82 -5.74
C THR A 65 -6.43 -2.45 -4.30
N ILE A 66 -6.93 -1.23 -4.02
CA ILE A 66 -7.48 -0.86 -2.69
C ILE A 66 -8.67 -1.77 -2.34
N GLY A 67 -9.63 -1.87 -3.27
CA GLY A 67 -10.82 -2.70 -3.09
C GLY A 67 -10.45 -4.18 -2.92
N LEU A 68 -9.55 -4.69 -3.77
CA LEU A 68 -9.07 -6.06 -3.70
C LEU A 68 -8.34 -6.35 -2.38
N SER A 69 -7.44 -5.45 -1.97
CA SER A 69 -6.71 -5.52 -0.70
C SER A 69 -7.68 -5.65 0.49
N HIS A 70 -8.72 -4.82 0.53
CA HIS A 70 -9.72 -4.85 1.59
C HIS A 70 -10.54 -6.15 1.61
N VAL A 71 -11.00 -6.60 0.43
CA VAL A 71 -11.77 -7.85 0.29
C VAL A 71 -10.92 -9.06 0.70
N MET A 72 -9.66 -9.11 0.25
CA MET A 72 -8.74 -10.20 0.59
C MET A 72 -8.43 -10.21 2.09
N ARG A 73 -8.14 -9.06 2.70
CA ARG A 73 -7.95 -8.98 4.15
C ARG A 73 -9.17 -9.48 4.90
N THR A 74 -10.36 -9.01 4.54
CA THR A 74 -11.62 -9.40 5.20
C THR A 74 -11.86 -10.91 5.09
N ALA A 75 -11.59 -11.50 3.93
CA ALA A 75 -11.71 -12.94 3.72
C ALA A 75 -10.69 -13.73 4.57
N LEU A 76 -9.45 -13.24 4.65
CA LEU A 76 -8.39 -13.85 5.46
C LEU A 76 -8.64 -13.70 6.96
N ASP A 77 -9.18 -12.58 7.41
CA ASP A 77 -9.55 -12.34 8.81
C ASP A 77 -10.70 -13.26 9.25
N LYS A 78 -11.70 -13.49 8.38
CA LYS A 78 -12.76 -14.48 8.63
C LYS A 78 -12.20 -15.90 8.77
N ARG A 79 -11.26 -16.28 7.90
CA ARG A 79 -10.57 -17.60 7.99
C ARG A 79 -9.65 -17.70 9.21
N ALA A 80 -9.07 -16.59 9.66
CA ALA A 80 -8.22 -16.55 10.84
C ALA A 80 -9.01 -16.86 12.12
N ALA A 81 -10.29 -16.48 12.17
CA ALA A 81 -11.15 -16.73 13.34
C ALA A 81 -11.36 -18.22 13.65
N THR A 82 -11.28 -19.08 12.62
CA THR A 82 -11.44 -20.55 12.76
C THR A 82 -10.09 -21.29 12.72
N SER A 83 -8.97 -20.58 12.78
CA SER A 83 -7.62 -21.17 12.71
C SER A 83 -7.18 -21.72 14.07
N ALA A 84 -6.36 -22.77 14.06
CA ALA A 84 -5.69 -23.27 15.25
C ALA A 84 -4.78 -22.21 15.92
N ASN A 85 -4.32 -21.20 15.17
CA ASN A 85 -3.60 -20.05 15.71
C ASN A 85 -4.15 -18.72 15.15
N PRO A 86 -5.20 -18.16 15.77
CA PRO A 86 -5.86 -16.95 15.29
C PRO A 86 -4.95 -15.72 15.26
N ALA A 87 -4.03 -15.59 16.22
CA ALA A 87 -3.11 -14.46 16.30
C ALA A 87 -2.14 -14.43 15.12
N GLN A 88 -1.53 -15.57 14.79
CA GLN A 88 -0.64 -15.69 13.65
C GLN A 88 -1.38 -15.53 12.31
N ALA A 89 -2.60 -16.06 12.21
CA ALA A 89 -3.42 -15.93 11.02
C ALA A 89 -3.84 -14.47 10.74
N ARG A 90 -4.24 -13.71 11.79
CA ARG A 90 -4.53 -12.27 11.69
C ARG A 90 -3.29 -11.44 11.32
N PHE A 91 -2.12 -11.82 11.82
CA PHE A 91 -0.85 -11.21 11.40
C PHE A 91 -0.63 -11.39 9.89
N ARG A 92 -0.73 -12.62 9.38
CA ARG A 92 -0.59 -12.89 7.94
C ARG A 92 -1.62 -12.14 7.10
N ALA A 93 -2.89 -12.11 7.54
CA ALA A 93 -3.95 -11.37 6.86
C ALA A 93 -3.64 -9.87 6.76
N THR A 94 -3.09 -9.28 7.83
CA THR A 94 -2.66 -7.87 7.86
C THR A 94 -1.53 -7.62 6.88
N ILE A 95 -0.48 -8.45 6.88
CA ILE A 95 0.66 -8.31 5.96
C ILE A 95 0.21 -8.42 4.49
N ILE A 96 -0.61 -9.42 4.16
CA ILE A 96 -1.10 -9.60 2.79
C ILE A 96 -1.95 -8.41 2.34
N GLY A 97 -2.85 -7.92 3.21
CA GLY A 97 -3.64 -6.72 2.92
C GLY A 97 -2.76 -5.49 2.67
N MET A 98 -1.78 -5.24 3.55
CA MET A 98 -0.87 -4.10 3.40
C MET A 98 0.02 -4.20 2.16
N ALA A 99 0.55 -5.38 1.85
CA ALA A 99 1.37 -5.60 0.66
C ALA A 99 0.58 -5.34 -0.64
N LEU A 100 -0.66 -5.84 -0.73
CA LEU A 100 -1.54 -5.51 -1.87
C LEU A 100 -1.84 -4.01 -1.93
N GLY A 101 -2.05 -3.41 -0.76
CA GLY A 101 -2.30 -1.98 -0.61
C GLY A 101 -1.11 -1.07 -0.93
N GLU A 102 0.10 -1.62 -1.08
CA GLU A 102 1.31 -0.87 -1.47
C GLU A 102 1.33 -0.58 -2.97
N THR A 103 0.58 -1.37 -3.76
CA THR A 103 0.54 -1.27 -5.22
C THR A 103 0.32 0.15 -5.75
N PRO A 104 -0.58 0.99 -5.19
CA PRO A 104 -0.75 2.37 -5.65
C PRO A 104 0.51 3.23 -5.45
N ALA A 105 1.31 3.01 -4.41
CA ALA A 105 2.55 3.77 -4.19
C ALA A 105 3.61 3.40 -5.23
N THR A 106 3.73 2.11 -5.56
CA THR A 106 4.60 1.65 -6.64
C THR A 106 4.16 2.23 -7.98
N LEU A 107 2.86 2.21 -8.27
CA LEU A 107 2.31 2.81 -9.48
C LEU A 107 2.50 4.33 -9.51
N ALA A 108 2.43 5.04 -8.38
CA ALA A 108 2.71 6.47 -8.30
C ALA A 108 4.13 6.80 -8.74
N LEU A 109 5.12 6.01 -8.26
CA LEU A 109 6.52 6.15 -8.63
C LEU A 109 6.76 5.83 -10.11
N VAL A 110 6.21 4.71 -10.60
CA VAL A 110 6.33 4.33 -12.02
C VAL A 110 5.67 5.37 -12.93
N ASN A 111 4.47 5.85 -12.56
CA ASN A 111 3.79 6.91 -13.28
C ASN A 111 4.65 8.18 -13.36
N ALA A 112 5.29 8.57 -12.25
CA ALA A 112 6.12 9.74 -12.20
C ALA A 112 7.32 9.64 -13.14
N ILE A 113 8.03 8.50 -13.11
CA ILE A 113 9.20 8.23 -13.97
C ILE A 113 8.82 8.24 -15.45
N LEU A 114 7.65 7.71 -15.80
CA LEU A 114 7.25 7.53 -17.19
C LEU A 114 6.56 8.75 -17.79
N THR A 115 5.72 9.43 -17.02
CA THR A 115 4.77 10.44 -17.52
C THR A 115 5.04 11.85 -17.02
N HIS A 116 5.83 12.00 -15.95
CA HIS A 116 5.96 13.25 -15.19
C HIS A 116 4.62 13.91 -14.81
N ASN A 117 3.54 13.12 -14.70
CA ASN A 117 2.21 13.64 -14.39
C ASN A 117 2.00 13.71 -12.88
N VAL A 118 2.17 14.92 -12.33
CA VAL A 118 2.00 15.21 -10.90
C VAL A 118 0.62 14.81 -10.38
N THR A 119 -0.45 15.11 -11.14
CA THR A 119 -1.82 14.87 -10.69
C THR A 119 -2.09 13.39 -10.46
N ILE A 120 -1.73 12.54 -11.43
CA ILE A 120 -1.98 11.09 -11.33
C ILE A 120 -1.09 10.47 -10.26
N THR A 121 0.18 10.88 -10.19
CA THR A 121 1.10 10.45 -9.13
C THR A 121 0.59 10.82 -7.74
N ALA A 122 0.06 12.04 -7.56
CA ALA A 122 -0.51 12.46 -6.28
C ALA A 122 -1.77 11.66 -5.89
N LEU A 123 -2.67 11.39 -6.85
CA LEU A 123 -3.86 10.58 -6.61
C LEU A 123 -3.51 9.14 -6.22
N LEU A 124 -2.56 8.52 -6.92
CA LEU A 124 -2.04 7.19 -6.59
C LEU A 124 -1.34 7.17 -5.22
N GLY A 125 -0.59 8.22 -4.90
CA GLY A 125 0.01 8.42 -3.58
C GLY A 125 -1.01 8.50 -2.45
N ALA A 126 -2.05 9.32 -2.63
CA ALA A 126 -3.15 9.44 -1.67
C ALA A 126 -3.87 8.09 -1.50
N ALA A 127 -4.14 7.38 -2.59
CA ALA A 127 -4.70 6.02 -2.58
C ALA A 127 -3.84 5.05 -1.76
N ALA A 128 -2.51 5.08 -1.91
CA ALA A 128 -1.60 4.23 -1.15
C ALA A 128 -1.69 4.51 0.36
N ILE A 129 -1.62 5.79 0.75
CA ILE A 129 -1.67 6.21 2.16
C ILE A 129 -3.00 5.81 2.79
N ILE A 130 -4.13 6.07 2.12
CA ILE A 130 -5.46 5.65 2.58
C ILE A 130 -5.49 4.14 2.79
N THR A 131 -4.95 3.37 1.84
CA THR A 131 -4.93 1.90 1.95
C THR A 131 -4.05 1.44 3.12
N GLY A 132 -2.86 2.02 3.30
CA GLY A 132 -2.00 1.75 4.45
C GLY A 132 -2.71 2.01 5.78
N LEU A 133 -3.44 3.12 5.89
CA LEU A 133 -4.22 3.48 7.10
C LEU A 133 -5.42 2.55 7.35
N LEU A 134 -6.10 2.10 6.30
CA LEU A 134 -7.17 1.10 6.39
C LEU A 134 -6.62 -0.26 6.87
N HIS A 135 -5.39 -0.58 6.48
CA HIS A 135 -4.78 -1.88 6.77
C HIS A 135 -3.98 -1.92 8.07
N PHE A 136 -3.66 -0.75 8.63
CA PHE A 136 -2.87 -0.63 9.85
C PHE A 136 -3.49 -1.44 11.01
N PRO A 137 -2.71 -2.27 11.73
CA PRO A 137 -3.21 -3.05 12.85
C PRO A 137 -3.64 -2.12 13.98
N ARG A 138 -4.95 -1.90 14.10
CA ARG A 138 -5.55 -1.17 15.23
C ARG A 138 -5.35 -1.97 16.51
N ALA A 139 -5.10 -1.29 17.61
CA ALA A 139 -4.72 -1.89 18.90
C ALA A 139 -5.76 -2.82 19.57
N ARG A 140 -6.86 -3.19 18.91
CA ARG A 140 -7.89 -4.12 19.41
C ARG A 140 -7.46 -5.59 19.31
N LEU A 141 -6.25 -5.90 19.77
CA LEU A 141 -5.73 -7.27 19.90
C LEU A 141 -5.63 -7.69 21.39
N VAL A 142 -6.29 -6.98 22.29
CA VAL A 142 -6.17 -7.15 23.77
C VAL A 142 -7.54 -7.31 24.44
N GLU A 143 -8.59 -7.68 23.71
CA GLU A 143 -9.86 -8.12 24.31
C GLU A 143 -10.13 -9.58 23.94
#